data_AF-A0A7C8ZQ25-F1
#
_entry.id   AF-A0A7C8ZQ25-F1
#
_cell.length_a   1.000
_cell.length_b   1.000
_cell.length_c   1.000
_cell.angle_alpha   90.00
_cell.angle_beta   90.00
_cell.angle_gamma   90.00
#
_symmetry.space_group_name_H-M   'P 1'
#
loop_
_entity.id
_entity.type
_entity.pdbx_description
1 polymer ?
#
loop_
_entity_poly.entity_id
_entity_poly.type
_entity_poly.pdbx_seq_one_letter_code
_entity_poly.pdbx_strand_id
1 'polypeptide(L)'
;MNNLLSSSFSRYRETSGDIEMGSDPGVNLAKFFEDVEIIKEDLKGIDGVLTSLRAAHEESKTAHSAGAVKELRHRMDQDVSRALKTAKVIKARLEALDRANEANRELPGCGPGSSADRTRTSVVAGLRKKLKEKMDEFQELRERINGEYRETVQRRYFTVTGENPDEKTVDLLISTGESESFLQKAIQQQVRVIILSISKMHGNGAYVM
;
A
#
# COMPACT_ATOMS: atom_id res chain seq x y z
N MET A 1 -13.04 33.51 61.52
CA MET A 1 -12.31 34.80 61.50
C MET A 1 -12.26 35.27 60.05
N ASN A 2 -12.76 36.49 59.82
CA ASN A 2 -12.64 37.40 58.67
C ASN A 2 -13.02 36.91 57.26
N ASN A 3 -14.27 37.23 56.90
CA ASN A 3 -14.60 37.69 55.54
C ASN A 3 -14.06 39.11 55.34
N LEU A 4 -13.41 39.36 54.21
CA LEU A 4 -13.24 40.71 53.65
C LEU A 4 -13.67 40.69 52.19
N LEU A 5 -14.88 41.19 52.02
CA LEU A 5 -15.60 41.43 50.79
C LEU A 5 -15.02 42.61 50.00
N SER A 6 -15.31 42.59 48.70
CA SER A 6 -15.84 43.73 47.95
C SER A 6 -14.90 44.90 47.62
N SER A 7 -14.50 44.94 46.34
CA SER A 7 -14.76 46.05 45.40
C SER A 7 -13.77 45.88 44.24
N SER A 8 -14.18 45.56 43.03
CA SER A 8 -14.62 46.61 42.12
C SER A 8 -15.33 46.00 40.91
N PHE A 9 -16.66 46.02 40.96
CA PHE A 9 -17.43 46.21 39.75
C PHE A 9 -17.16 47.65 39.28
N SER A 10 -16.30 47.82 38.28
CA SER A 10 -16.25 49.03 37.46
C SER A 10 -16.59 48.66 36.03
N ARG A 11 -17.84 48.96 35.69
CA ARG A 11 -18.27 49.30 34.33
C ARG A 11 -17.37 50.42 33.81
N TYR A 12 -16.63 50.15 32.75
CA TYR A 12 -16.14 51.11 31.76
C TYR A 12 -15.71 50.27 30.56
N ARG A 13 -16.04 50.53 29.31
CA ARG A 13 -16.94 51.43 28.60
C ARG A 13 -16.86 50.90 27.17
N GLU A 14 -17.97 51.02 26.44
CA GLU A 14 -18.02 50.78 25.01
C GLU A 14 -16.78 51.35 24.32
N THR A 15 -16.00 50.46 23.71
CA THR A 15 -15.31 50.79 22.48
C THR A 15 -16.04 49.99 21.42
N SER A 16 -16.91 50.68 20.71
CA SER A 16 -17.32 50.37 19.34
C SER A 16 -16.05 50.31 18.49
N GLY A 17 -15.30 49.22 18.61
CA GLY A 17 -14.44 48.77 17.53
C GLY A 17 -15.35 48.04 16.57
N ASP A 18 -15.48 48.57 15.36
CA ASP A 18 -16.04 47.87 14.22
C ASP A 18 -15.47 46.44 14.20
N ILE A 19 -16.28 45.48 14.66
CA ILE A 19 -16.06 44.08 14.36
C ILE A 19 -16.51 43.97 12.90
N GLU A 20 -15.59 44.34 12.01
CA GLU A 20 -15.65 43.95 10.63
C GLU A 20 -15.84 42.43 10.64
N MET A 21 -17.05 41.96 10.34
CA MET A 21 -17.36 40.56 10.11
C MET A 21 -16.65 40.12 8.83
N GLY A 22 -15.32 40.04 8.89
CA GLY A 22 -14.52 39.27 7.95
C GLY A 22 -14.91 37.81 8.15
N SER A 23 -15.50 37.22 7.10
CA SER A 23 -15.86 35.80 6.92
C SER A 23 -15.84 34.92 8.17
N ASP A 24 -17.02 34.44 8.59
CA ASP A 24 -17.17 33.47 9.69
C ASP A 24 -16.11 32.34 9.61
N PRO A 25 -15.22 32.21 10.61
CA PRO A 25 -14.23 31.14 10.69
C PRO A 25 -14.86 29.74 10.55
N GLY A 26 -16.15 29.60 10.88
CA GLY A 26 -16.92 28.36 10.72
C GLY A 26 -17.07 27.89 9.27
N VAL A 27 -17.25 28.81 8.32
CA VAL A 27 -17.43 28.48 6.89
C VAL A 27 -16.11 28.02 6.25
N ASN A 28 -14.97 28.58 6.69
CA ASN A 28 -13.65 28.23 6.17
C ASN A 28 -13.21 26.80 6.59
N LEU A 29 -13.57 26.39 7.81
CA LEU A 29 -13.27 25.04 8.31
C LEU A 29 -14.13 23.96 7.64
N ALA A 30 -15.36 24.27 7.24
CA ALA A 30 -16.25 23.29 6.61
C ALA A 30 -15.65 22.69 5.34
N LYS A 31 -15.21 23.54 4.40
CA LYS A 31 -14.56 23.09 3.15
C LYS A 31 -13.27 22.32 3.41
N PHE A 32 -12.49 22.76 4.40
CA PHE A 32 -11.28 22.04 4.79
C PHE A 32 -11.57 20.62 5.26
N PHE A 33 -12.61 20.44 6.09
CA PHE A 33 -12.98 19.12 6.55
C PHE A 33 -13.56 18.24 5.44
N GLU A 34 -14.27 18.82 4.46
CA GLU A 34 -14.68 18.10 3.25
C GLU A 34 -13.48 17.55 2.48
N ASP A 35 -12.47 18.38 2.20
CA ASP A 35 -11.22 17.95 1.55
C ASP A 35 -10.48 16.88 2.37
N VAL A 36 -10.48 17.01 3.69
CA VAL A 36 -9.90 16.03 4.62
C VAL A 36 -10.63 14.68 4.56
N GLU A 37 -11.96 14.67 4.52
CA GLU A 37 -12.72 13.42 4.40
C GLU A 37 -12.47 12.73 3.07
N ILE A 38 -12.37 13.47 1.97
CA ILE A 38 -11.99 12.90 0.66
C ILE A 38 -10.63 12.21 0.74
N ILE A 39 -9.63 12.85 1.37
CA ILE A 39 -8.30 12.25 1.56
C ILE A 39 -8.38 11.00 2.46
N LYS A 40 -9.21 11.00 3.50
CA LYS A 40 -9.41 9.82 4.36
C LYS A 40 -10.03 8.65 3.59
N GLU A 41 -10.99 8.90 2.70
CA GLU A 41 -11.55 7.87 1.84
C GLU A 41 -10.51 7.34 0.84
N ASP A 42 -9.71 8.22 0.22
CA ASP A 42 -8.61 7.79 -0.64
C ASP A 42 -7.58 6.92 0.13
N LEU A 43 -7.27 7.26 1.40
CA LEU A 43 -6.41 6.46 2.28
C LEU A 43 -7.00 5.07 2.57
N LYS A 44 -8.31 4.97 2.84
CA LYS A 44 -9.00 3.67 2.96
C LYS A 44 -8.94 2.88 1.66
N GLY A 45 -8.92 3.57 0.52
CA GLY A 45 -8.66 2.95 -0.79
C GLY A 45 -7.32 2.22 -0.83
N ILE A 46 -6.25 2.79 -0.26
CA ILE A 46 -4.95 2.12 -0.15
C ILE A 46 -5.03 0.88 0.75
N ASP A 47 -5.73 0.96 1.88
CA ASP A 47 -5.96 -0.19 2.76
C ASP A 47 -6.64 -1.35 2.04
N GLY A 48 -7.68 -1.05 1.24
CA GLY A 48 -8.37 -2.07 0.44
C GLY A 48 -7.43 -2.76 -0.57
N VAL A 49 -6.54 -2.00 -1.19
CA VAL A 49 -5.53 -2.55 -2.11
C VAL A 49 -4.50 -3.41 -1.37
N LEU A 50 -4.03 -2.99 -0.19
CA LEU A 50 -3.13 -3.78 0.65
C LEU A 50 -3.75 -5.14 1.03
N THR A 51 -5.02 -5.14 1.43
CA THR A 51 -5.75 -6.38 1.75
C THR A 51 -5.86 -7.29 0.53
N SER A 52 -6.22 -6.74 -0.64
CA SER A 52 -6.29 -7.49 -1.91
C SER A 52 -4.93 -8.11 -2.27
N LEU A 53 -3.86 -7.32 -2.18
CA LEU A 53 -2.50 -7.74 -2.49
C LEU A 53 -2.02 -8.87 -1.56
N ARG A 54 -2.32 -8.77 -0.25
CA ARG A 54 -2.04 -9.85 0.72
C ARG A 54 -2.80 -11.13 0.39
N ALA A 55 -4.09 -11.03 0.11
CA ALA A 55 -4.91 -12.18 -0.24
C ALA A 55 -4.39 -12.88 -1.51
N ALA A 56 -4.06 -12.09 -2.53
CA ALA A 56 -3.50 -12.62 -3.77
C ALA A 56 -2.14 -13.29 -3.58
N HIS A 57 -1.30 -12.73 -2.72
CA HIS A 57 -0.02 -13.35 -2.37
C HIS A 57 -0.20 -14.69 -1.66
N GLU A 58 -1.05 -14.76 -0.64
CA GLU A 58 -1.31 -16.02 0.08
C GLU A 58 -1.93 -17.08 -0.84
N GLU A 59 -2.84 -16.68 -1.74
CA GLU A 59 -3.39 -17.57 -2.77
C GLU A 59 -2.28 -18.10 -3.71
N SER A 60 -1.32 -17.24 -4.08
CA SER A 60 -0.23 -17.63 -4.99
C SER A 60 0.69 -18.70 -4.41
N LYS A 61 0.83 -18.79 -3.09
CA LYS A 61 1.65 -19.80 -2.40
C LYS A 61 1.09 -21.21 -2.53
N THR A 62 -0.23 -21.33 -2.69
CA THR A 62 -0.93 -22.63 -2.78
C THR A 62 -1.38 -22.95 -4.20
N ALA A 63 -1.22 -22.02 -5.15
CA ALA A 63 -1.56 -22.24 -6.54
C ALA A 63 -0.64 -23.30 -7.19
N HIS A 64 -1.26 -24.28 -7.86
CA HIS A 64 -0.55 -25.41 -8.49
C HIS A 64 -0.55 -25.39 -10.02
N SER A 65 -1.26 -24.44 -10.64
CA SER A 65 -1.28 -24.29 -12.09
C SER A 65 -0.53 -23.03 -12.53
N ALA A 66 0.26 -23.15 -13.59
CA ALA A 66 0.99 -22.02 -14.16
C ALA A 66 0.04 -20.88 -14.59
N GLY A 67 -1.15 -21.23 -15.10
CA GLY A 67 -2.18 -20.26 -15.46
C GLY A 67 -2.70 -19.45 -14.27
N ALA A 68 -3.05 -20.13 -13.17
CA ALA A 68 -3.52 -19.45 -11.95
C ALA A 68 -2.44 -18.54 -11.36
N VAL A 69 -1.19 -19.00 -11.30
CA VAL A 69 -0.07 -18.18 -10.80
C VAL A 69 0.13 -16.93 -11.67
N LYS A 70 0.03 -17.06 -12.99
CA LYS A 70 0.15 -15.93 -13.92
C LYS A 70 -0.97 -14.91 -13.72
N GLU A 71 -2.21 -15.37 -13.56
CA GLU A 71 -3.35 -14.49 -13.29
C GLU A 71 -3.20 -13.76 -11.95
N LEU A 72 -2.75 -14.48 -10.90
CA LEU A 72 -2.48 -13.89 -9.59
C LEU A 72 -1.40 -12.81 -9.68
N ARG A 73 -0.30 -13.05 -10.41
CA ARG A 73 0.71 -12.02 -10.65
C ARG A 73 0.12 -10.80 -11.35
N HIS A 74 -0.68 -11.01 -12.39
CA HIS A 74 -1.32 -9.91 -13.10
C HIS A 74 -2.20 -9.07 -12.18
N ARG A 75 -3.02 -9.71 -11.35
CA ARG A 75 -3.84 -9.04 -10.34
C ARG A 75 -2.99 -8.25 -9.34
N MET A 76 -1.89 -8.83 -8.86
CA MET A 76 -0.97 -8.17 -7.94
C MET A 76 -0.30 -6.94 -8.59
N ASP A 77 0.13 -7.02 -9.85
CA ASP A 77 0.71 -5.89 -10.59
C ASP A 77 -0.29 -4.74 -10.79
N GLN A 78 -1.57 -5.08 -11.04
CA GLN A 78 -2.65 -4.11 -11.09
C GLN A 78 -2.88 -3.44 -9.74
N ASP A 79 -2.88 -4.22 -8.65
CA ASP A 79 -2.99 -3.72 -7.28
C ASP A 79 -1.85 -2.76 -6.96
N VAL A 80 -0.61 -3.11 -7.30
CA VAL A 80 0.55 -2.22 -7.13
C VAL A 80 0.35 -0.91 -7.89
N SER A 81 -0.06 -1.01 -9.16
CA SER A 81 -0.30 0.17 -9.99
C SER A 81 -1.40 1.07 -9.43
N ARG A 82 -2.46 0.47 -8.86
CA ARG A 82 -3.58 1.19 -8.24
C ARG A 82 -3.16 1.90 -6.96
N ALA A 83 -2.44 1.23 -6.06
CA ALA A 83 -1.91 1.85 -4.84
C ALA A 83 -1.03 3.07 -5.15
N LEU A 84 -0.11 2.95 -6.11
CA LEU A 84 0.77 4.05 -6.51
C LEU A 84 0.01 5.23 -7.11
N LYS A 85 -1.03 4.98 -7.91
CA LYS A 85 -1.88 6.05 -8.46
C LYS A 85 -2.65 6.77 -7.36
N THR A 86 -3.29 6.04 -6.45
CA THR A 86 -4.03 6.61 -5.31
C THR A 86 -3.09 7.43 -4.41
N ALA A 87 -1.91 6.91 -4.10
CA ALA A 87 -0.91 7.62 -3.28
C ALA A 87 -0.47 8.96 -3.92
N LYS A 88 -0.29 8.99 -5.25
CA LYS A 88 0.02 10.23 -5.98
C LYS A 88 -1.12 11.24 -5.89
N VAL A 89 -2.37 10.79 -6.00
CA VAL A 89 -3.56 11.65 -5.85
C VAL A 89 -3.62 12.24 -4.44
N ILE A 90 -3.45 11.40 -3.40
CA ILE A 90 -3.45 11.87 -2.01
C ILE A 90 -2.33 12.89 -1.77
N LYS A 91 -1.12 12.61 -2.27
CA LYS A 91 0.01 13.55 -2.15
C LYS A 91 -0.34 14.92 -2.75
N ALA A 92 -0.89 14.94 -3.96
CA ALA A 92 -1.30 16.19 -4.61
C ALA A 92 -2.41 16.93 -3.83
N ARG A 93 -3.37 16.21 -3.25
CA ARG A 93 -4.40 16.80 -2.38
C ARG A 93 -3.82 17.37 -1.09
N LEU A 94 -2.86 16.70 -0.46
CA LEU A 94 -2.17 17.21 0.73
C LEU A 94 -1.39 18.49 0.42
N GLU A 95 -0.71 18.55 -0.72
CA GLU A 95 -0.02 19.77 -1.18
C GLU A 95 -1.02 20.91 -1.48
N ALA A 96 -2.22 20.59 -1.97
CA ALA A 96 -3.29 21.57 -2.14
C ALA A 96 -3.82 22.09 -0.79
N LEU A 97 -3.98 21.20 0.21
CA LEU A 97 -4.33 21.60 1.57
C LEU A 97 -3.26 22.48 2.22
N ASP A 98 -1.96 22.21 1.99
CA ASP A 98 -0.89 23.07 2.49
C ASP A 98 -0.99 24.49 1.91
N ARG A 99 -1.19 24.62 0.59
CA ARG A 99 -1.41 25.93 -0.05
C ARG A 99 -2.66 26.63 0.48
N ALA A 100 -3.74 25.89 0.69
CA ALA A 100 -4.97 26.44 1.27
C ALA A 100 -4.77 26.88 2.73
N ASN A 101 -3.95 26.17 3.51
CA ASN A 101 -3.59 26.55 4.87
C ASN A 101 -2.74 27.81 4.89
N GLU A 102 -1.81 27.96 3.95
CA GLU A 102 -0.98 29.15 3.82
C GLU A 102 -1.82 30.38 3.48
N ALA A 103 -2.69 30.30 2.46
CA ALA A 103 -3.62 31.37 2.12
C ALA A 103 -4.57 31.72 3.28
N ASN A 104 -4.99 30.71 4.08
CA ASN A 104 -5.84 30.95 5.23
C ASN A 104 -5.18 31.81 6.31
N ARG A 105 -3.85 31.82 6.41
CA ARG A 105 -3.13 32.61 7.42
C ARG A 105 -3.18 34.12 7.15
N GLU A 106 -3.49 34.51 5.93
CA GLU A 106 -3.64 35.91 5.54
C GLU A 106 -5.01 36.49 5.96
N LEU A 107 -5.96 35.63 6.36
CA LEU A 107 -7.28 36.06 6.80
C LEU A 107 -7.26 36.60 8.25
N PRO A 108 -8.10 37.60 8.57
CA PRO A 108 -8.25 38.11 9.94
C PRO A 108 -8.52 36.99 10.95
N GLY A 109 -7.79 36.98 12.07
CA GLY A 109 -7.96 35.98 13.13
C GLY A 109 -7.45 34.56 12.81
N CYS A 110 -6.96 34.33 11.59
CA CYS A 110 -6.48 33.01 11.12
C CYS A 110 -4.95 32.92 11.00
N GLY A 111 -4.22 33.93 11.46
CA GLY A 111 -2.77 33.98 11.40
C GLY A 111 -2.06 32.81 12.11
N PRO A 112 -0.72 32.71 11.94
CA PRO A 112 0.07 31.64 12.53
C PRO A 112 -0.19 31.46 14.04
N GLY A 113 -0.43 30.23 14.46
CA GLY A 113 -0.68 29.90 15.88
C GLY A 113 -2.13 30.11 16.35
N SER A 114 -3.01 30.65 15.51
CA SER A 114 -4.45 30.68 15.78
C SER A 114 -5.03 29.27 15.97
N SER A 115 -6.20 29.17 16.61
CA SER A 115 -6.88 27.88 16.79
C SER A 115 -7.16 27.19 15.45
N ALA A 116 -7.60 27.95 14.44
CA ALA A 116 -7.84 27.44 13.09
C ALA A 116 -6.54 26.96 12.43
N ASP A 117 -5.47 27.77 12.48
CA ASP A 117 -4.16 27.40 11.90
C ASP A 117 -3.58 26.12 12.54
N ARG A 118 -3.62 26.03 13.88
CA ARG A 118 -3.14 24.85 14.63
C ARG A 118 -3.92 23.60 14.28
N THR A 119 -5.25 23.72 14.17
CA THR A 119 -6.13 22.60 13.79
C THR A 119 -5.82 22.11 12.39
N ARG A 120 -5.80 23.03 11.40
CA ARG A 120 -5.54 22.69 10.00
C ARG A 120 -4.15 22.08 9.81
N THR A 121 -3.13 22.68 10.43
CA THR A 121 -1.74 22.18 10.38
C THR A 121 -1.63 20.78 10.98
N SER A 122 -2.21 20.55 12.16
CA SER A 122 -2.13 19.25 12.85
C SER A 122 -2.84 18.14 12.07
N VAL A 123 -4.01 18.44 11.49
CA VAL A 123 -4.78 17.47 10.69
C VAL A 123 -4.00 17.09 9.42
N VAL A 124 -3.47 18.06 8.67
CA VAL A 124 -2.69 17.77 7.45
C VAL A 124 -1.42 16.98 7.78
N ALA A 125 -0.72 17.34 8.86
CA ALA A 125 0.43 16.58 9.34
C ALA A 125 0.07 15.12 9.68
N GLY A 126 -1.09 14.91 10.33
CA GLY A 126 -1.61 13.58 10.63
C GLY A 126 -1.94 12.76 9.38
N LEU A 127 -2.57 13.36 8.37
CA LEU A 127 -2.87 12.68 7.10
C LEU A 127 -1.59 12.32 6.33
N ARG A 128 -0.59 13.21 6.31
CA ARG A 128 0.72 12.96 5.71
C ARG A 128 1.43 11.79 6.39
N LYS A 129 1.40 11.74 7.72
CA LYS A 129 1.95 10.62 8.49
C LYS A 129 1.27 9.31 8.13
N LYS A 130 -0.07 9.29 8.06
CA LYS A 130 -0.84 8.11 7.66
C LYS A 130 -0.50 7.64 6.24
N LEU A 131 -0.42 8.55 5.27
CA LEU A 131 0.00 8.19 3.91
C LEU A 131 1.37 7.52 3.93
N LYS A 132 2.33 8.07 4.67
CA LYS A 132 3.67 7.49 4.79
C LYS A 132 3.61 6.08 5.38
N GLU A 133 2.96 5.90 6.52
CA GLU A 133 2.81 4.59 7.17
C GLU A 133 2.22 3.54 6.22
N LYS A 134 1.21 3.90 5.43
CA LYS A 134 0.59 3.00 4.45
C LYS A 134 1.49 2.67 3.27
N MET A 135 2.29 3.64 2.81
CA MET A 135 3.25 3.39 1.74
C MET A 135 4.45 2.57 2.21
N ASP A 136 4.87 2.74 3.46
CA ASP A 136 5.90 1.91 4.09
C ASP A 136 5.40 0.45 4.23
N GLU A 137 4.18 0.24 4.76
CA GLU A 137 3.53 -1.08 4.85
C GLU A 137 3.40 -1.75 3.46
N PHE A 138 3.06 -0.98 2.44
CA PHE A 138 2.98 -1.43 1.06
C PHE A 138 4.33 -1.87 0.49
N GLN A 139 5.38 -1.08 0.74
CA GLN A 139 6.72 -1.38 0.27
C GLN A 139 7.28 -2.64 0.94
N GLU A 140 7.10 -2.79 2.25
CA GLU A 140 7.48 -3.99 3.00
C GLU A 140 6.79 -5.25 2.46
N LEU A 141 5.47 -5.16 2.19
CA LEU A 141 4.72 -6.27 1.61
C LEU A 141 5.24 -6.63 0.22
N ARG A 142 5.52 -5.64 -0.63
CA ARG A 142 6.05 -5.86 -1.97
C ARG A 142 7.43 -6.53 -1.95
N GLU A 143 8.32 -6.09 -1.06
CA GLU A 143 9.63 -6.68 -0.86
C GLU A 143 9.52 -8.13 -0.40
N ARG A 144 8.63 -8.39 0.56
CA ARG A 144 8.36 -9.75 1.06
C ARG A 144 7.85 -10.67 -0.06
N ILE A 145 6.86 -10.21 -0.84
CA ILE A 145 6.32 -10.95 -1.99
C ILE A 145 7.45 -11.34 -2.96
N ASN A 146 8.27 -10.36 -3.35
CA ASN A 146 9.35 -10.56 -4.30
C ASN A 146 10.42 -11.52 -3.76
N GLY A 147 10.80 -11.37 -2.49
CA GLY A 147 11.75 -12.26 -1.83
C GLY A 147 11.26 -13.71 -1.76
N GLU A 148 10.04 -13.92 -1.26
CA GLU A 148 9.43 -15.26 -1.16
C GLU A 148 9.27 -15.92 -2.55
N TYR A 149 8.91 -15.13 -3.56
CA TYR A 149 8.81 -15.64 -4.92
C TYR A 149 10.17 -16.01 -5.50
N ARG A 150 11.19 -15.14 -5.32
CA ARG A 150 12.56 -15.40 -5.77
C ARG A 150 13.12 -16.70 -5.19
N GLU A 151 12.94 -16.92 -3.89
CA GLU A 151 13.34 -18.16 -3.24
C GLU A 151 12.59 -19.38 -3.81
N THR A 152 11.31 -19.22 -4.13
CA THR A 152 10.50 -20.28 -4.73
C THR A 152 11.03 -20.66 -6.11
N VAL A 153 11.40 -19.68 -6.94
CA VAL A 153 12.03 -19.91 -8.25
C VAL A 153 13.37 -20.65 -8.09
N GLN A 154 14.22 -20.19 -7.15
CA GLN A 154 15.51 -20.83 -6.88
C GLN A 154 15.36 -22.29 -6.45
N ARG A 155 14.48 -22.58 -5.49
CA ARG A 155 14.23 -23.95 -5.00
C ARG A 155 13.70 -24.86 -6.11
N ARG A 156 12.78 -24.35 -6.95
CA ARG A 156 12.26 -25.10 -8.10
C ARG A 156 13.35 -25.38 -9.14
N TYR A 157 14.20 -24.39 -9.42
CA TYR A 157 15.33 -24.58 -10.33
C TYR A 157 16.25 -25.68 -9.83
N PHE A 158 16.71 -25.59 -8.58
CA PHE A 158 17.57 -26.60 -7.97
C PHE A 158 16.94 -28.00 -7.98
N THR A 159 15.64 -28.11 -7.69
CA THR A 159 14.93 -29.41 -7.72
C THR A 159 14.96 -30.06 -9.11
N VAL A 160 14.97 -29.25 -10.16
CA VAL A 160 14.97 -29.73 -11.55
C VAL A 160 16.37 -30.00 -12.06
N THR A 161 17.33 -29.12 -11.78
CA THR A 161 18.67 -29.15 -12.37
C THR A 161 19.72 -29.80 -11.47
N GLY A 162 19.49 -29.83 -10.16
CA GLY A 162 20.49 -30.18 -9.15
C GLY A 162 21.52 -29.09 -8.86
N GLU A 163 21.39 -27.91 -9.49
CA GLU A 163 22.36 -26.82 -9.39
C GLU A 163 21.70 -25.53 -8.91
N ASN A 164 22.44 -24.69 -8.17
CA ASN A 164 21.93 -23.39 -7.76
C ASN A 164 21.99 -22.40 -8.96
N PRO A 165 20.89 -21.71 -9.28
CA PRO A 165 20.90 -20.73 -10.37
C PRO A 165 21.67 -19.46 -9.96
N ASP A 166 22.31 -18.82 -10.92
CA ASP A 166 22.85 -17.47 -10.74
C ASP A 166 21.74 -16.40 -10.72
N GLU A 167 22.10 -15.18 -10.30
CA GLU A 167 21.14 -14.07 -10.13
C GLU A 167 20.37 -13.77 -11.43
N LYS A 168 21.08 -13.81 -12.58
CA LYS A 168 20.52 -13.53 -13.90
C LYS A 168 19.51 -14.58 -14.34
N THR A 169 19.78 -15.85 -14.04
CA THR A 169 18.89 -16.97 -14.36
C THR A 169 17.59 -16.86 -13.59
N VAL A 170 17.67 -16.51 -12.30
CA VAL A 170 16.48 -16.29 -11.47
C VAL A 170 15.67 -15.09 -11.99
N ASP A 171 16.32 -13.98 -12.32
CA ASP A 171 15.65 -12.80 -12.88
C ASP A 171 14.96 -13.10 -14.23
N LEU A 172 15.60 -13.91 -15.07
CA LEU A 172 15.02 -14.36 -16.34
C LEU A 172 13.77 -15.22 -16.09
N LEU A 173 13.83 -16.18 -15.18
CA LEU A 173 12.69 -17.06 -14.86
C LEU A 173 11.52 -16.31 -14.23
N ILE A 174 11.81 -15.28 -13.43
CA ILE A 174 10.81 -14.37 -12.84
C ILE A 174 10.16 -13.53 -13.94
N SER A 175 10.97 -12.85 -14.76
CA SER A 175 10.48 -11.90 -15.77
C SER A 175 9.71 -12.57 -16.91
N THR A 176 10.12 -13.77 -17.32
CA THR A 176 9.42 -14.57 -18.33
C THR A 176 8.18 -15.27 -17.77
N GLY A 177 8.11 -15.44 -16.44
CA GLY A 177 7.08 -16.26 -15.79
C GLY A 177 7.18 -17.75 -16.13
N GLU A 178 8.32 -18.20 -16.67
CA GLU A 178 8.50 -19.58 -17.09
C GLU A 178 8.81 -20.54 -15.93
N SER A 179 9.08 -20.02 -14.73
CA SER A 179 9.49 -20.82 -13.56
C SER A 179 8.53 -21.98 -13.24
N GLU A 180 7.22 -21.78 -13.43
CA GLU A 180 6.18 -22.79 -13.23
C GLU A 180 6.16 -23.82 -14.37
N SER A 181 6.28 -23.37 -15.61
CA SER A 181 6.26 -24.23 -16.80
C SER A 181 7.52 -25.10 -16.89
N PHE A 182 8.65 -24.56 -16.45
CA PHE A 182 9.94 -25.22 -16.37
C PHE A 182 9.87 -26.46 -15.46
N LEU A 183 9.32 -26.29 -14.25
CA LEU A 183 9.12 -27.40 -13.31
C LEU A 183 8.17 -28.47 -13.87
N GLN A 184 7.04 -28.06 -14.46
CA GLN A 184 6.07 -29.02 -15.03
C GLN A 184 6.68 -29.86 -16.16
N LYS A 185 7.46 -29.23 -17.07
CA LYS A 185 8.14 -29.93 -18.16
C LYS A 185 9.17 -30.93 -17.64
N ALA A 186 9.95 -30.55 -16.62
CA ALA A 186 10.94 -31.42 -16.00
C ALA A 186 10.31 -32.66 -15.33
N ILE A 187 9.21 -32.47 -14.58
CA ILE A 187 8.46 -33.57 -13.96
C ILE A 187 7.93 -34.52 -15.04
N GLN A 188 7.34 -34.00 -16.12
CA GLN A 188 6.83 -34.83 -17.21
C GLN A 188 7.93 -35.66 -17.88
N GLN A 189 9.14 -35.10 -18.04
CA GLN A 189 10.27 -35.83 -18.60
C GLN A 189 10.75 -36.95 -17.67
N GLN A 190 10.92 -36.69 -16.37
CA GLN A 190 11.29 -37.73 -15.41
C GLN A 190 10.26 -38.88 -15.37
N VAL A 191 8.96 -38.55 -15.34
CA VAL A 191 7.90 -39.56 -15.35
C VAL A 191 7.95 -40.42 -16.62
N ARG A 192 8.18 -39.82 -17.79
CA ARG A 192 8.34 -40.57 -19.05
C ARG A 192 9.53 -41.54 -18.99
N VAL A 193 10.68 -41.10 -18.46
CA VAL A 193 11.87 -41.95 -18.32
C VAL A 193 11.60 -43.13 -17.38
N ILE A 194 10.92 -42.89 -16.26
CA ILE A 194 10.54 -43.94 -15.30
C ILE A 194 9.60 -44.96 -15.96
N ILE A 195 8.54 -44.51 -16.65
CA ILE A 195 7.60 -45.41 -17.34
C ILE A 195 8.33 -46.26 -18.39
N LEU A 196 9.18 -45.65 -19.23
CA LEU A 196 9.98 -46.38 -20.22
C LEU A 196 10.89 -47.43 -19.59
N SER A 197 11.48 -47.11 -18.43
CA SER A 197 12.35 -48.03 -17.69
C SER A 197 11.55 -49.21 -17.13
N ILE A 198 10.36 -48.96 -16.56
CA ILE A 198 9.46 -50.01 -16.05
C ILE A 198 8.97 -50.91 -17.19
N SER A 199 8.58 -50.33 -18.34
CA SER A 199 8.14 -51.11 -19.51
C SER A 199 9.26 -52.01 -20.06
N LYS A 200 10.52 -51.54 -20.09
CA LYS A 200 11.67 -52.37 -20.46
C LYS A 200 11.92 -53.52 -19.48
N MET A 201 11.73 -53.29 -18.17
CA MET A 201 11.89 -54.34 -17.17
C MET A 201 10.83 -55.45 -17.28
N HIS A 202 9.58 -55.10 -17.61
CA HIS A 202 8.50 -56.09 -17.77
C HIS A 202 8.49 -56.74 -19.18
N GLY A 203 9.04 -56.08 -20.20
CA GLY A 203 9.11 -56.61 -21.57
C GLY A 203 10.20 -57.67 -21.81
N ASN A 204 11.24 -57.72 -20.97
CA ASN A 204 12.34 -58.70 -21.09
C ASN A 204 12.02 -60.08 -20.46
N GLY A 205 10.80 -60.30 -19.97
CA GLY A 205 10.35 -61.58 -19.41
C GLY A 205 9.76 -62.59 -20.43
N ALA A 206 9.69 -62.25 -21.72
CA ALA A 206 8.94 -63.02 -22.72
C ALA A 206 9.77 -63.71 -23.82
N TYR A 207 11.08 -63.88 -23.64
CA TYR A 207 11.93 -64.62 -24.61
C TYR A 207 13.02 -65.44 -23.92
N VAL A 208 12.60 -66.50 -23.19
CA VAL A 208 13.43 -67.68 -22.95
C VAL A 208 12.51 -68.91 -22.99
N MET A 209 12.24 -69.42 -24.19
CA MET A 209 11.93 -70.82 -24.47
C MET A 209 12.64 -71.22 -25.75
#